data_AF-A0A951AJK7-F1
#
_entry.id   AF-A0A951AJK7-F1
#
_cell.length_a   1.000
_cell.length_b   1.000
_cell.length_c   1.000
_cell.angle_alpha   90.00
_cell.angle_beta   90.00
_cell.angle_gamma   90.00
#
_symmetry.space_group_name_H-M   'P 1'
#
loop_
_entity.id
_entity.type
_entity.pdbx_description
1 polymer ?
#
loop_
_entity_poly.entity_id
_entity_poly.type
_entity_poly.pdbx_seq_one_letter_code
_entity_poly.pdbx_strand_id
1 'polypeptide(L)'
;MTPAATKTTTKVICTECRRENEPQRIYCHNCGERLDRSGVVMQKKVDDAAETYKRLQKLMKGPSRTRLNFFFASKLMLAAAVTASVVQMALSPEFPAPI
;
A
#
# COMPACT_ATOMS: atom_id res chain seq x y z
N MET A 1 44.66 4.97 16.26
CA MET A 1 44.03 4.07 17.24
C MET A 1 42.52 4.19 17.08
N THR A 2 41.91 3.27 16.35
CA THR A 2 40.45 3.22 16.09
C THR A 2 39.74 2.48 17.22
N PRO A 3 38.61 2.97 17.76
CA PRO A 3 37.86 2.25 18.79
C PRO A 3 37.05 1.10 18.17
N ALA A 4 37.22 -0.10 18.71
CA ALA A 4 36.45 -1.29 18.35
C ALA A 4 35.02 -1.18 18.90
N ALA A 5 34.02 -1.25 18.02
CA ALA A 5 32.61 -1.26 18.40
C ALA A 5 32.26 -2.57 19.12
N THR A 6 32.04 -2.50 20.43
CA THR A 6 31.54 -3.61 21.24
C THR A 6 30.05 -3.82 20.96
N LYS A 7 29.69 -4.94 20.32
CA LYS A 7 28.30 -5.41 20.26
C LYS A 7 27.85 -5.77 21.67
N THR A 8 27.04 -4.93 22.30
CA THR A 8 26.35 -5.25 23.55
C THR A 8 25.31 -6.33 23.28
N THR A 9 25.69 -7.60 23.38
CA THR A 9 24.77 -8.73 23.29
C THR A 9 24.01 -8.84 24.61
N THR A 10 22.79 -8.33 24.66
CA THR A 10 21.87 -8.58 25.78
C THR A 10 21.67 -10.09 25.90
N LYS A 11 22.10 -10.70 27.01
CA LYS A 11 21.95 -12.15 27.23
C LYS A 11 20.52 -12.45 27.70
N VAL A 12 19.98 -13.61 27.34
CA VAL A 12 18.67 -14.10 27.79
C VAL A 12 18.86 -15.23 28.80
N ILE A 13 18.18 -15.16 29.94
CA ILE A 13 18.28 -16.15 31.01
C ILE A 13 17.15 -17.17 30.86
N CYS A 14 17.48 -18.46 30.89
CA CYS A 14 16.48 -19.54 30.88
C CYS A 14 15.69 -19.58 32.19
N THR A 15 14.36 -19.70 32.12
CA THR A 15 13.47 -19.78 33.30
C THR A 15 13.64 -21.09 34.10
N GLU A 16 13.97 -22.19 33.42
CA GLU A 16 14.10 -23.51 34.05
C GLU A 16 15.48 -23.72 34.69
N CYS A 17 16.55 -23.67 33.88
CA CYS A 17 17.90 -23.99 34.36
C CYS A 17 18.75 -22.76 34.72
N ARG A 18 18.19 -21.55 34.61
CA ARG A 18 18.86 -20.25 34.88
C ARG A 18 20.15 -20.01 34.11
N ARG A 19 20.40 -20.77 33.06
CA ARG A 19 21.60 -20.59 32.24
C ARG A 19 21.43 -19.40 31.30
N GLU A 20 22.51 -18.64 31.15
CA GLU A 20 22.62 -17.58 30.16
C GLU A 20 22.69 -18.16 28.74
N ASN A 21 21.93 -17.55 27.83
CA ASN A 21 21.89 -17.90 26.42
C ASN A 21 22.08 -16.65 25.56
N GLU A 22 22.52 -16.86 24.32
CA GLU A 22 22.57 -15.80 23.32
C GLU A 22 21.14 -15.29 23.02
N PRO A 23 20.95 -13.98 22.78
CA PRO A 23 19.62 -13.41 22.54
C PRO A 23 18.90 -14.00 21.32
N GLN A 24 19.64 -14.51 20.34
CA GLN A 24 19.08 -15.09 19.12
C GLN A 24 18.73 -16.59 19.26
N ARG A 25 19.01 -17.26 20.39
CA ARG A 25 18.70 -18.68 20.59
C ARG A 25 17.24 -18.91 20.96
N ILE A 26 16.60 -19.87 20.31
CA ILE A 26 15.17 -20.18 20.49
C ILE A 26 14.99 -21.13 21.68
N TYR A 27 15.95 -22.04 21.85
CA TYR A 27 15.99 -23.05 22.90
C TYR A 27 17.24 -22.87 23.76
N CYS A 28 17.13 -23.22 25.03
CA CYS A 28 18.25 -23.26 25.95
C CYS A 28 19.27 -24.31 25.50
N HIS A 29 20.55 -23.94 25.42
CA HIS A 29 21.60 -24.86 25.00
C HIS A 29 21.95 -25.96 26.03
N ASN A 30 21.39 -25.88 27.24
CA ASN A 30 21.68 -26.82 28.33
C ASN A 30 20.50 -27.73 28.66
N CYS A 31 19.29 -27.18 28.83
CA CYS A 31 18.11 -27.97 29.20
C CYS A 31 17.11 -28.18 28.05
N GLY A 32 17.27 -27.50 26.91
CA GLY A 32 16.35 -27.61 25.76
C GLY A 32 15.05 -26.81 25.88
N GLU A 33 14.74 -26.21 27.03
CA GLU A 33 13.51 -25.41 27.21
C GLU A 33 13.45 -24.22 26.24
N ARG A 34 12.24 -23.85 25.80
CA ARG A 34 12.04 -22.69 24.93
C ARG A 34 12.30 -21.41 25.71
N LEU A 35 13.16 -20.54 25.19
CA LEU A 35 13.45 -19.26 25.82
C LEU A 35 12.30 -18.29 25.55
N ASP A 36 11.73 -17.72 26.62
CA ASP A 36 10.67 -16.73 26.50
C ASP A 36 11.24 -15.38 26.06
N ARG A 37 10.92 -15.00 24.82
CA ARG A 37 11.36 -13.75 24.17
C ARG A 37 10.31 -12.65 24.23
N SER A 38 9.18 -12.90 24.88
CA SER A 38 8.08 -11.92 25.01
C SER A 38 8.53 -10.62 25.69
N GLY A 39 9.55 -10.68 26.57
CA GLY A 39 10.18 -9.51 27.19
C GLY A 39 11.29 -8.86 26.37
N VAL A 40 11.86 -9.56 25.37
CA VAL A 40 12.75 -8.97 24.37
C VAL A 40 11.86 -8.43 23.25
N VAL A 41 11.05 -7.43 23.61
CA VAL A 41 10.41 -6.56 22.62
C VAL A 41 11.55 -5.98 21.83
N MET A 42 11.84 -6.61 20.70
CA MET A 42 12.59 -5.99 19.61
C MET A 42 12.02 -4.59 19.55
N GLN A 43 12.86 -3.61 19.86
CA GLN A 43 12.67 -2.21 19.55
C GLN A 43 12.59 -2.15 18.01
N LYS A 44 11.51 -2.71 17.46
CA LYS A 44 11.07 -2.44 16.11
C LYS A 44 10.80 -0.97 16.21
N LYS A 45 11.69 -0.16 15.65
CA LYS A 45 11.43 1.26 15.40
C LYS A 45 9.97 1.28 14.95
N VAL A 46 9.11 1.80 15.83
CA VAL A 46 7.77 2.13 15.45
C VAL A 46 8.04 3.25 14.46
N ASP A 47 8.16 2.90 13.18
CA ASP A 47 8.13 3.88 12.11
C ASP A 47 6.95 4.78 12.47
N ASP A 48 7.24 6.07 12.68
CA ASP A 48 6.30 7.05 13.22
C ASP A 48 4.91 6.73 12.69
N ALA A 49 3.95 6.42 13.57
CA ALA A 49 2.61 5.99 13.14
C ALA A 49 1.97 7.00 12.14
N ALA A 50 2.42 8.26 12.22
CA ALA A 50 2.12 9.32 11.28
C ALA A 50 2.67 9.08 9.85
N GLU A 51 3.88 8.52 9.68
CA GLU A 51 4.46 8.20 8.38
C GLU A 51 3.78 7.00 7.71
N THR A 52 3.46 5.96 8.48
CA THR A 52 2.66 4.82 7.99
C THR A 52 1.29 5.29 7.51
N TYR A 53 0.63 6.16 8.27
CA TYR A 53 -0.64 6.79 7.88
C TYR A 53 -0.50 7.64 6.61
N LYS A 54 0.55 8.45 6.48
CA LYS A 54 0.83 9.24 5.27
C LYS A 54 1.04 8.38 4.03
N ARG A 55 1.72 7.23 4.16
CA ARG A 55 1.92 6.28 3.05
C ARG A 55 0.59 5.66 2.61
N LEU A 56 -0.25 5.24 3.55
CA LEU A 56 -1.59 4.74 3.25
C LEU A 56 -2.46 5.82 2.58
N GLN A 57 -2.38 7.07 3.04
CA GLN A 57 -3.12 8.18 2.44
C GLN A 57 -2.71 8.47 0.99
N LYS A 58 -1.43 8.29 0.64
CA LYS A 58 -0.95 8.42 -0.75
C LYS A 58 -1.51 7.33 -1.66
N LEU A 59 -1.65 6.10 -1.16
CA LEU A 59 -2.23 4.98 -1.92
C LEU A 59 -3.76 5.13 -2.09
N MET A 60 -4.45 5.77 -1.13
CA MET A 60 -5.90 6.03 -1.21
C MET A 60 -6.27 7.17 -2.16
N LYS A 61 -5.32 8.01 -2.58
CA LYS A 61 -5.54 8.96 -3.69
C LYS A 61 -5.56 8.14 -4.99
N GLY A 62 -6.73 7.60 -5.28
CA GLY A 62 -6.99 6.78 -6.46
C GLY A 62 -6.66 7.48 -7.79
N PRO A 63 -6.71 6.73 -8.91
CA PRO A 63 -6.32 7.22 -10.22
C PRO A 63 -7.08 8.50 -10.61
N SER A 64 -6.40 9.39 -11.34
CA SER A 64 -6.90 10.73 -11.65
C SER A 64 -8.25 10.68 -12.36
N ARG A 65 -9.32 11.05 -11.63
CA ARG A 65 -10.70 11.16 -12.14
C ARG A 65 -10.81 12.04 -13.39
N THR A 66 -9.85 12.92 -13.63
CA THR A 66 -9.76 13.76 -14.83
C THR A 66 -9.66 12.95 -16.11
N ARG A 67 -8.84 11.89 -16.15
CA ARG A 67 -8.74 11.02 -17.34
C ARG A 67 -10.03 10.27 -17.59
N LEU A 68 -10.64 9.73 -16.54
CA LEU A 68 -11.90 8.98 -16.67
C LEU A 68 -13.02 9.88 -17.19
N ASN A 69 -13.16 11.09 -16.63
CA ASN A 69 -14.15 12.07 -17.09
C ASN A 69 -13.90 12.52 -18.52
N PHE A 70 -12.63 12.68 -18.93
CA PHE A 70 -12.27 13.04 -20.31
C PHE A 70 -12.69 11.97 -21.32
N PHE A 71 -12.39 10.69 -21.05
CA PHE A 71 -12.82 9.60 -21.93
C PHE A 71 -14.35 9.47 -21.99
N PHE A 72 -15.03 9.64 -20.86
CA PHE A 72 -16.49 9.57 -20.81
C PHE A 72 -17.14 10.72 -21.60
N ALA A 73 -16.64 11.95 -21.42
CA ALA A 73 -17.12 13.13 -22.15
C ALA A 73 -16.85 13.02 -23.67
N SER A 74 -15.66 12.56 -24.06
CA SER A 74 -15.32 12.33 -25.47
C SER A 74 -16.24 11.29 -26.11
N LYS A 75 -16.52 10.19 -25.42
CA LYS A 75 -17.42 9.13 -25.92
C LYS A 75 -18.87 9.62 -26.04
N LEU A 76 -19.34 10.43 -25.09
CA LEU A 76 -20.66 11.07 -25.16
C LEU A 76 -20.78 12.01 -26.36
N MET A 77 -19.76 12.85 -26.60
CA MET A 77 -19.74 13.74 -27.76
C MET A 77 -19.75 12.99 -29.09
N LEU A 78 -18.95 11.93 -29.21
CA LEU A 78 -18.95 11.08 -30.41
C LEU A 78 -20.30 10.39 -30.61
N ALA A 79 -20.91 9.85 -29.56
CA ALA A 79 -22.22 9.21 -29.64
C ALA A 79 -23.32 10.20 -30.07
N ALA A 80 -23.28 11.44 -29.56
CA ALA A 80 -24.21 12.49 -29.95
C ALA A 80 -24.05 12.86 -31.43
N ALA A 81 -22.82 13.02 -31.91
CA ALA A 81 -22.55 13.32 -33.31
C ALA A 81 -23.04 12.21 -34.25
N VAL A 82 -22.77 10.95 -33.91
CA VAL A 82 -23.26 9.79 -34.68
C VAL A 82 -24.79 9.78 -34.69
N THR A 83 -25.43 9.94 -33.53
CA THR A 83 -26.89 9.97 -33.44
C THR A 83 -27.48 11.09 -34.30
N ALA A 84 -26.91 12.29 -34.26
CA ALA A 84 -27.36 13.42 -35.08
C ALA A 84 -27.25 13.13 -36.58
N SER A 85 -26.13 12.52 -37.01
CA SER A 85 -25.94 12.15 -38.42
C SER A 85 -26.96 11.11 -38.90
N VAL A 86 -27.30 10.12 -38.06
CA VAL A 86 -28.31 9.10 -38.38
C VAL A 86 -29.69 9.73 -38.50
N VAL A 87 -30.04 10.66 -37.60
CA VAL A 87 -31.31 11.38 -37.65
C VAL A 87 -31.44 12.21 -38.92
N GLN A 88 -30.37 12.92 -39.32
CA GLN A 88 -30.35 13.67 -40.57
C GLN A 88 -30.48 12.77 -41.81
N MET A 89 -29.96 11.54 -41.77
CA MET A 89 -30.15 10.56 -42.85
C MET A 89 -31.56 9.95 -42.87
N ALA A 90 -32.21 9.82 -41.71
CA ALA A 90 -33.56 9.26 -41.59
C ALA A 90 -34.67 10.27 -41.93
N LEU A 91 -34.43 11.56 -41.67
CA LEU A 91 -35.35 12.63 -42.05
C LEU A 91 -35.11 13.01 -43.51
N SER A 92 -36.12 12.83 -44.37
CA SER A 92 -36.07 13.34 -45.74
C SER A 92 -35.98 14.87 -45.72
N PRO A 93 -35.15 15.52 -46.57
CA PRO A 93 -35.03 16.96 -46.58
C PRO A 93 -36.39 17.59 -46.94
N GLU A 94 -36.89 18.44 -46.05
CA GLU A 94 -38.12 19.20 -46.27
C GLU A 94 -37.84 20.24 -47.36
N PHE A 95 -38.23 19.93 -48.60
CA PHE A 95 -38.15 20.90 -49.69
C PHE A 95 -39.25 21.95 -49.50
N PRO A 96 -38.92 23.25 -49.38
CA PRO A 96 -39.94 24.29 -49.29
C PRO A 96 -40.78 24.27 -50.57
N ALA A 97 -42.11 24.34 -50.41
CA ALA A 97 -43.05 24.31 -51.53
C ALA A 97 -42.71 25.40 -52.55
N PRO A 98 -42.66 25.09 -53.86
CA PRO A 98 -42.35 26.07 -54.88
C PRO A 98 -43.44 27.15 -54.91
N ILE A 99 -42.97 28.41 -54.90
CA ILE A 99 -43.77 29.65 -54.96
C ILE A 99 -44.36 29.81 -56.36
#